data_AF-A0A1W9RL57-F1
#
_entry.id   AF-A0A1W9RL57-F1
#
_cell.length_a   1.000
_cell.length_b   1.000
_cell.length_c   1.000
_cell.angle_alpha   90.00
_cell.angle_beta   90.00
_cell.angle_gamma   90.00
#
_symmetry.space_group_name_H-M   'P 1'
#
loop_
_entity.id
_entity.type
_entity.pdbx_description
1 polymer ?
#
loop_
_entity_poly.entity_id
_entity_poly.type
_entity_poly.pdbx_seq_one_letter_code
_entity_poly.pdbx_strand_id
1 'polypeptide(L)'
;MIGRKRIVIDEFHRLPEKFFDYLHFLGIKGNLTVISSTLWFSKKLLGKGSPLLGLFSLVIFGLVDERDILFSLKNLKNKELIETSVYLREPLLAKKFKPPLKKYLADFLSENKLSIREIIGEIFEEEERKLSEIYEGIMRAVASGKNISTEISSYLFSKKLISKDNPGYVQRYLDNLVKIGILEKLEIWNKNKFRYFHIS
;
A
#
# COMPACT_ATOMS: atom_id res chain seq x y z
N MET A 1 -17.42 15.61 -27.09
CA MET A 1 -18.38 14.66 -26.46
C MET A 1 -17.72 13.29 -26.38
N ILE A 2 -17.53 12.76 -25.17
CA ILE A 2 -17.29 11.32 -25.02
C ILE A 2 -18.58 10.65 -25.51
N GLY A 3 -18.55 9.98 -26.67
CA GLY A 3 -19.73 9.33 -27.23
C GLY A 3 -20.15 8.11 -26.38
N ARG A 4 -20.89 7.17 -26.97
CA ARG A 4 -21.19 5.85 -26.35
C ARG A 4 -19.96 4.95 -26.11
N LYS A 5 -18.74 5.44 -26.36
CA LYS A 5 -17.51 4.65 -26.23
C LYS A 5 -17.12 4.51 -24.77
N ARG A 6 -16.66 3.32 -24.38
CA ARG A 6 -16.01 3.08 -23.09
C ARG A 6 -14.58 3.62 -23.17
N ILE A 7 -14.20 4.45 -22.22
CA ILE A 7 -12.82 4.96 -22.07
C ILE A 7 -12.30 4.48 -20.72
N VAL A 8 -11.09 3.94 -20.71
CA VAL A 8 -10.37 3.57 -19.49
C VAL A 8 -9.08 4.37 -19.45
N ILE A 9 -8.85 5.09 -18.36
CA ILE A 9 -7.63 5.85 -18.12
C ILE A 9 -6.92 5.20 -16.94
N ASP A 10 -5.77 4.62 -17.21
CA ASP A 10 -4.90 4.06 -16.19
C ASP A 10 -3.98 5.14 -15.62
N GLU A 11 -3.64 5.01 -14.34
CA GLU A 11 -2.91 6.00 -13.54
C GLU A 11 -3.37 7.45 -13.77
N PHE A 12 -4.68 7.66 -13.68
CA PHE A 12 -5.33 8.93 -14.03
C PHE A 12 -4.80 10.13 -13.23
N HIS A 13 -4.21 9.85 -12.07
CA HIS A 13 -3.63 10.83 -11.18
C HIS A 13 -2.41 11.56 -11.75
N ARG A 14 -1.77 10.99 -12.78
CA ARG A 14 -0.61 11.58 -13.47
C ARG A 14 -1.00 12.68 -14.45
N LEU A 15 -2.31 12.86 -14.69
CA LEU A 15 -2.80 13.90 -15.58
C LEU A 15 -2.81 15.29 -14.90
N PRO A 16 -2.62 16.39 -15.66
CA PRO A 16 -2.62 17.73 -15.10
C PRO A 16 -3.96 18.11 -14.47
N GLU A 17 -3.96 18.95 -13.42
CA GLU A 17 -5.19 19.37 -12.72
C GLU A 17 -6.26 19.98 -13.65
N LYS A 18 -5.83 20.73 -14.68
CA LYS A 18 -6.73 21.30 -15.71
C LYS A 18 -7.58 20.25 -16.43
N PHE A 19 -7.12 19.00 -16.50
CA PHE A 19 -7.89 17.90 -17.06
C PHE A 19 -9.11 17.57 -16.18
N PHE A 20 -8.97 17.66 -14.86
CA PHE A 20 -10.07 17.43 -13.92
C PHE A 20 -11.13 18.54 -14.00
N ASP A 21 -10.70 19.80 -14.13
CA ASP A 21 -11.60 20.93 -14.37
C ASP A 21 -12.39 20.75 -15.68
N TYR A 22 -11.70 20.26 -16.73
CA TYR A 22 -12.33 19.95 -18.01
C TYR A 22 -13.36 18.82 -17.89
N LEU A 23 -13.05 17.75 -17.15
CA LEU A 23 -14.01 16.67 -16.88
C LEU A 23 -15.26 17.17 -16.14
N HIS A 24 -15.06 18.05 -15.15
CA HIS A 24 -16.15 18.67 -14.41
C HIS A 24 -17.02 19.55 -15.32
N PHE A 25 -16.39 20.41 -16.13
CA PHE A 25 -17.10 21.28 -17.07
C PHE A 25 -17.95 20.48 -18.08
N LEU A 26 -17.40 19.39 -18.62
CA LEU A 26 -18.13 18.59 -19.59
C LEU A 26 -19.38 17.92 -19.00
N GLY A 27 -19.35 17.59 -17.70
CA GLY A 27 -20.24 16.61 -17.10
C GLY A 27 -20.04 15.24 -17.73
N ILE A 28 -19.82 14.19 -16.95
CA ILE A 28 -19.55 12.87 -17.52
C ILE A 28 -20.79 12.36 -18.26
N LYS A 29 -20.78 12.47 -19.59
CA LYS A 29 -21.72 11.81 -20.51
C LYS A 29 -20.95 10.70 -21.22
N GLY A 30 -21.10 9.45 -20.76
CA GLY A 30 -20.41 8.28 -21.30
C GLY A 30 -19.91 7.31 -20.23
N ASN A 31 -19.25 6.22 -20.65
CA ASN A 31 -18.69 5.21 -19.74
C ASN A 31 -17.18 5.45 -19.56
N LEU A 32 -16.81 6.32 -18.61
CA LEU A 32 -15.42 6.59 -18.25
C LEU A 32 -15.06 5.81 -16.97
N THR A 33 -14.00 5.01 -17.04
CA THR A 33 -13.39 4.34 -15.88
C THR A 33 -11.99 4.91 -15.69
N VAL A 34 -11.67 5.30 -14.46
CA VAL A 34 -10.34 5.79 -14.08
C VAL A 34 -9.74 4.85 -13.05
N ILE A 35 -8.45 4.57 -13.18
CA ILE A 35 -7.70 3.64 -12.32
C ILE A 35 -6.53 4.42 -11.71
N SER A 36 -6.24 4.13 -10.44
CA SER A 36 -5.13 4.74 -9.70
C SER A 36 -4.64 3.75 -8.63
N SER A 37 -3.32 3.62 -8.53
CA SER A 37 -2.61 2.92 -7.46
C SER A 37 -2.70 3.64 -6.09
N THR A 38 -2.93 4.96 -6.11
CA THR A 38 -2.85 5.84 -4.94
C THR A 38 -4.19 6.09 -4.25
N LEU A 39 -4.43 5.35 -3.17
CA LEU A 39 -5.60 5.50 -2.30
C LEU A 39 -5.73 6.90 -1.66
N TRP A 40 -4.61 7.55 -1.33
CA TRP A 40 -4.63 8.91 -0.77
C TRP A 40 -5.07 9.94 -1.82
N PHE A 41 -4.52 9.86 -3.03
CA PHE A 41 -4.82 10.78 -4.11
C PHE A 41 -6.27 10.65 -4.58
N SER A 42 -6.77 9.41 -4.70
CA SER A 42 -8.18 9.16 -5.03
C SER A 42 -9.15 9.72 -3.97
N LYS A 43 -8.83 9.59 -2.67
CA LYS A 43 -9.62 10.21 -1.59
C LYS A 43 -9.57 11.74 -1.61
N LYS A 44 -8.41 12.33 -1.91
CA LYS A 44 -8.26 13.79 -2.08
C LYS A 44 -9.10 14.30 -3.25
N LEU A 45 -9.07 13.59 -4.38
CA LEU A 45 -9.83 13.91 -5.58
C LEU A 45 -11.32 13.61 -5.48
N LEU A 46 -11.78 12.85 -4.49
CA LEU A 46 -13.20 12.70 -4.19
C LEU A 46 -13.58 13.42 -2.89
N GLY A 47 -12.69 14.29 -2.40
CA GLY A 47 -12.90 15.08 -1.19
C GLY A 47 -13.73 16.34 -1.43
N LYS A 48 -14.13 16.98 -0.33
CA LYS A 48 -14.91 18.22 -0.36
C LYS A 48 -14.12 19.32 -1.10
N GLY A 49 -14.73 19.88 -2.14
CA GLY A 49 -14.12 20.91 -3.00
C GLY A 49 -13.41 20.36 -4.24
N SER A 50 -13.38 19.05 -4.46
CA SER A 50 -12.84 18.48 -5.70
C SER A 50 -13.80 18.69 -6.88
N PRO A 51 -13.30 19.06 -8.08
CA PRO A 51 -14.08 19.07 -9.32
C PRO A 51 -14.69 17.72 -9.68
N LEU A 52 -14.14 16.61 -9.17
CA LEU A 52 -14.60 15.26 -9.49
C LEU A 52 -15.65 14.72 -8.51
N LEU A 53 -15.96 15.49 -7.46
CA LEU A 53 -16.93 15.08 -6.45
C LEU A 53 -18.31 14.86 -7.08
N GLY A 54 -18.89 13.67 -6.88
CA GLY A 54 -20.19 13.30 -7.44
C GLY A 54 -20.18 12.88 -8.92
N LEU A 55 -19.02 12.94 -9.60
CA LEU A 55 -18.90 12.47 -10.99
C LEU A 55 -18.57 10.98 -11.09
N PHE A 56 -17.91 10.41 -10.09
CA PHE A 56 -17.44 9.02 -10.09
C PHE A 56 -17.99 8.23 -8.90
N SER A 57 -18.14 6.92 -9.10
CA SER A 57 -18.32 5.93 -8.02
C SER A 57 -16.97 5.28 -7.72
N LEU A 58 -16.56 5.27 -6.46
CA LEU A 58 -15.30 4.69 -6.02
C LEU A 58 -15.45 3.19 -5.76
N VAL A 59 -14.56 2.40 -6.36
CA VAL A 59 -14.37 0.98 -6.05
C VAL A 59 -12.93 0.80 -5.57
N ILE A 60 -12.76 0.23 -4.38
CA ILE A 60 -11.43 -0.06 -3.80
C ILE A 60 -11.14 -1.53 -4.05
N PHE A 61 -10.03 -1.81 -4.74
CA PHE A 61 -9.51 -3.16 -4.92
C PHE A 61 -8.43 -3.42 -3.87
N GLY A 62 -8.72 -4.35 -2.95
CA GLY A 62 -7.76 -4.82 -1.95
C GLY A 62 -7.14 -6.16 -2.33
N LEU A 63 -6.44 -6.75 -1.36
CA LEU A 63 -5.97 -8.13 -1.45
C LEU A 63 -7.15 -9.10 -1.64
N VAL A 64 -6.87 -10.25 -2.27
CA VAL A 64 -7.87 -11.30 -2.44
C VAL A 64 -8.30 -11.83 -1.05
N ASP A 65 -9.58 -12.18 -0.92
CA ASP A 65 -10.12 -12.77 0.30
C ASP A 65 -9.45 -14.12 0.58
N GLU A 66 -8.96 -14.33 1.81
CA GLU A 66 -8.31 -15.57 2.22
C GLU A 66 -9.17 -16.81 1.95
N ARG A 67 -10.50 -16.69 2.05
CA ARG A 67 -11.42 -17.81 1.84
C ARG A 67 -11.39 -18.26 0.38
N ASP A 68 -11.30 -17.33 -0.57
CA ASP A 68 -11.21 -17.65 -1.99
C ASP A 68 -9.90 -18.38 -2.32
N ILE A 69 -8.81 -17.98 -1.66
CA ILE A 69 -7.52 -18.65 -1.77
C ILE A 69 -7.59 -20.06 -1.18
N LEU A 70 -8.18 -20.24 0.02
CA LEU A 70 -8.38 -21.55 0.64
C LEU A 70 -9.20 -22.49 -0.26
N PHE A 71 -10.26 -21.97 -0.90
CA PHE A 71 -11.08 -22.76 -1.84
C PHE A 71 -10.31 -23.16 -3.11
N SER A 72 -9.35 -22.35 -3.53
CA SER A 72 -8.52 -22.59 -4.72
C SER A 72 -7.36 -23.58 -4.46
N LEU A 73 -6.88 -23.69 -3.21
CA LEU A 73 -5.72 -24.50 -2.82
C LEU A 73 -6.08 -25.90 -2.27
N LYS A 74 -7.06 -26.58 -2.88
CA LYS A 74 -7.57 -27.89 -2.39
C LYS A 74 -6.51 -29.00 -2.28
N ASN A 75 -5.40 -28.86 -2.99
CA ASN A 75 -4.32 -29.85 -3.02
C ASN A 75 -3.33 -29.70 -1.86
N LEU A 76 -3.37 -28.58 -1.13
CA LEU A 76 -2.57 -28.37 0.08
C LEU A 76 -3.37 -28.76 1.32
N LYS A 77 -2.67 -29.12 2.40
CA LYS A 77 -3.30 -29.54 3.66
C LYS A 77 -2.62 -28.91 4.87
N ASN A 78 -3.34 -28.91 5.99
CA ASN A 78 -2.84 -28.55 7.32
C ASN A 78 -2.19 -27.16 7.34
N LYS A 79 -1.05 -27.04 8.04
CA LYS A 79 -0.28 -25.81 8.20
C LYS A 79 0.10 -25.16 6.88
N GLU A 80 0.52 -25.95 5.89
CA GLU A 80 0.95 -25.44 4.58
C GLU A 80 -0.21 -24.74 3.85
N LEU A 81 -1.43 -25.27 3.93
CA LEU A 81 -2.62 -24.65 3.36
C LEU A 81 -2.88 -23.28 4.02
N ILE A 82 -2.88 -23.24 5.35
CA ILE A 82 -3.16 -22.02 6.11
C ILE A 82 -2.10 -20.96 5.83
N GLU A 83 -0.81 -21.30 5.96
CA GLU A 83 0.28 -20.37 5.69
C GLU A 83 0.22 -19.87 4.23
N THR A 84 0.02 -20.77 3.26
CA THR A 84 -0.05 -20.37 1.84
C THR A 84 -1.23 -19.44 1.57
N SER A 85 -2.37 -19.68 2.23
CA SER A 85 -3.57 -18.86 2.02
C SER A 85 -3.39 -17.39 2.41
N VAL A 86 -2.54 -17.10 3.40
CA VAL A 86 -2.24 -15.73 3.84
C VAL A 86 -1.41 -14.99 2.79
N TYR A 87 -0.40 -15.64 2.21
CA TYR A 87 0.50 -14.98 1.26
C TYR A 87 -0.09 -14.86 -0.15
N LEU A 88 -0.84 -15.87 -0.62
CA LEU A 88 -1.39 -15.83 -1.99
C LEU A 88 -2.61 -14.92 -2.15
N ARG A 89 -3.01 -14.20 -1.09
CA ARG A 89 -3.90 -13.04 -1.23
C ARG A 89 -3.31 -11.96 -2.13
N GLU A 90 -1.98 -11.87 -2.20
CA GLU A 90 -1.24 -11.03 -3.13
C GLU A 90 -1.18 -11.71 -4.51
N PRO A 91 -1.89 -11.19 -5.54
CA PRO A 91 -1.98 -11.82 -6.85
C PRO A 91 -0.60 -12.05 -7.52
N LEU A 92 0.39 -11.21 -7.23
CA LEU A 92 1.74 -11.36 -7.75
C LEU A 92 2.38 -12.69 -7.30
N LEU A 93 2.15 -13.08 -6.04
CA LEU A 93 2.61 -14.35 -5.49
C LEU A 93 1.79 -15.54 -6.01
N ALA A 94 0.49 -15.35 -6.25
CA ALA A 94 -0.38 -16.43 -6.72
C ALA A 94 -0.02 -16.95 -8.12
N LYS A 95 0.39 -16.07 -9.04
CA LYS A 95 0.57 -16.40 -10.48
C LYS A 95 1.56 -17.53 -10.76
N LYS A 96 2.64 -17.63 -9.98
CA LYS A 96 3.72 -18.62 -10.19
C LYS A 96 3.95 -19.53 -8.99
N PHE A 97 3.01 -19.53 -8.03
CA PHE A 97 3.17 -20.28 -6.80
C PHE A 97 3.40 -21.77 -7.08
N LYS A 98 4.40 -22.33 -6.40
CA LYS A 98 4.63 -23.78 -6.32
C LYS A 98 5.01 -24.13 -4.88
N PRO A 99 4.36 -25.12 -4.25
CA PRO A 99 4.75 -25.55 -2.93
C PRO A 99 6.18 -26.17 -2.94
N PRO A 100 6.92 -26.12 -1.82
CA PRO A 100 6.50 -25.55 -0.53
C PRO A 100 6.67 -24.03 -0.47
N LEU A 101 5.76 -23.36 0.24
CA LEU A 101 5.65 -21.91 0.38
C LEU A 101 6.96 -21.26 0.80
N LYS A 102 7.64 -21.81 1.81
CA LYS A 102 8.89 -21.23 2.32
C LYS A 102 9.96 -21.14 1.25
N LYS A 103 10.11 -22.19 0.44
CA LYS A 103 11.06 -22.20 -0.67
C LYS A 103 10.63 -21.20 -1.74
N TYR A 104 9.35 -21.23 -2.12
CA TYR A 104 8.80 -20.29 -3.09
C TYR A 104 9.02 -18.83 -2.70
N LEU A 105 8.73 -18.45 -1.45
CA LEU A 105 8.94 -17.09 -0.96
C LEU A 105 10.42 -16.72 -0.93
N ALA A 106 11.30 -17.62 -0.50
CA ALA A 106 12.74 -17.36 -0.51
C ALA A 106 13.26 -17.10 -1.93
N ASP A 107 12.87 -17.96 -2.88
CA ASP A 107 13.23 -17.84 -4.29
C ASP A 107 12.66 -16.53 -4.88
N PHE A 108 11.36 -16.29 -4.69
CA PHE A 108 10.68 -15.09 -5.17
C PHE A 108 11.32 -13.79 -4.64
N LEU A 109 11.58 -13.71 -3.33
CA LEU A 109 12.17 -12.52 -2.71
C LEU A 109 13.63 -12.32 -3.15
N SER A 110 14.38 -13.40 -3.37
CA SER A 110 15.75 -13.34 -3.86
C SER A 110 15.80 -12.84 -5.31
N GLU A 111 14.96 -13.43 -6.18
CA GLU A 111 14.90 -13.10 -7.60
C GLU A 111 14.36 -11.68 -7.86
N ASN A 112 13.40 -11.23 -7.04
CA ASN A 112 12.69 -9.97 -7.27
C ASN A 112 13.11 -8.86 -6.29
N LYS A 113 14.23 -9.01 -5.57
CA LYS A 113 14.67 -8.06 -4.54
C LYS A 113 14.73 -6.62 -5.04
N LEU A 114 15.29 -6.42 -6.24
CA LEU A 114 15.42 -5.09 -6.84
C LEU A 114 14.06 -4.55 -7.27
N SER A 115 13.26 -5.36 -7.99
CA SER A 115 11.93 -4.96 -8.45
C SER A 115 10.97 -4.64 -7.29
N ILE A 116 11.00 -5.40 -6.21
CA ILE A 116 10.20 -5.11 -5.01
C ILE A 116 10.62 -3.75 -4.42
N ARG A 117 11.92 -3.46 -4.39
CA ARG A 117 12.43 -2.18 -3.90
C ARG A 117 12.01 -1.02 -4.81
N GLU A 118 12.03 -1.22 -6.12
CA GLU A 118 11.59 -0.24 -7.11
C GLU A 118 10.10 0.04 -6.97
N ILE A 119 9.25 -0.99 -6.88
CA ILE A 119 7.80 -0.84 -6.66
C ILE A 119 7.51 -0.08 -5.37
N ILE A 120 8.20 -0.40 -4.27
CA ILE A 120 8.08 0.38 -3.04
C ILE A 120 8.55 1.82 -3.26
N GLY A 121 9.64 2.02 -4.00
CA GLY A 121 10.17 3.33 -4.36
C GLY A 121 9.16 4.20 -5.13
N GLU A 122 8.43 3.62 -6.07
CA GLU A 122 7.39 4.31 -6.86
C GLU A 122 6.32 4.93 -5.95
N ILE A 123 5.89 4.22 -4.89
CA ILE A 123 4.94 4.74 -3.89
C ILE A 123 5.47 6.03 -3.23
N PHE A 124 6.78 6.13 -3.01
CA PHE A 124 7.39 7.34 -2.47
C PHE A 124 7.51 8.44 -3.52
N GLU A 125 7.87 8.10 -4.76
CA GLU A 125 8.01 9.07 -5.85
C GLU A 125 6.68 9.75 -6.19
N GLU A 126 5.56 9.02 -6.13
CA GLU A 126 4.20 9.56 -6.28
C GLU A 126 3.87 10.64 -5.23
N GLU A 127 4.58 10.65 -4.10
CA GLU A 127 4.44 11.64 -3.03
C GLU A 127 5.63 12.64 -2.99
N GLU A 128 6.35 12.75 -4.11
CA GLU A 128 7.54 13.59 -4.30
C GLU A 128 8.63 13.33 -3.24
N ARG A 129 8.77 12.06 -2.85
CA ARG A 129 9.71 11.60 -1.82
C ARG A 129 10.64 10.53 -2.38
N LYS A 130 11.78 10.38 -1.72
CA LYS A 130 12.69 9.25 -1.96
C LYS A 130 12.58 8.24 -0.84
N LEU A 131 12.54 6.96 -1.20
CA LEU A 131 12.73 5.86 -0.27
C LEU A 131 14.13 6.00 0.37
N SER A 132 14.19 5.97 1.70
CA SER A 132 15.42 6.12 2.48
C SER A 132 15.65 4.89 3.34
N GLU A 133 16.89 4.67 3.78
CA GLU A 133 17.22 3.56 4.67
C GLU A 133 16.47 3.63 6.01
N ILE A 134 16.09 4.84 6.47
CA ILE A 134 15.26 5.01 7.66
C ILE A 134 13.84 4.48 7.40
N TYR A 135 13.23 4.80 6.25
CA TYR A 135 11.92 4.25 5.88
C TYR A 135 11.96 2.72 5.77
N GLU A 136 12.97 2.17 5.08
CA GLU A 136 13.16 0.72 5.00
C GLU A 136 13.37 0.11 6.39
N GLY A 137 14.15 0.76 7.25
CA GLY A 137 14.40 0.33 8.63
C GLY A 137 13.11 0.27 9.46
N ILE A 138 12.23 1.27 9.33
CA ILE A 138 10.94 1.31 10.02
C ILE A 138 10.04 0.18 9.52
N MET A 139 9.94 -0.02 8.20
CA MET A 139 9.15 -1.11 7.62
C MET A 139 9.64 -2.48 8.12
N ARG A 140 10.96 -2.70 8.21
CA ARG A 140 11.54 -3.91 8.79
C ARG A 140 11.26 -4.04 10.30
N ALA A 141 11.29 -2.94 11.05
CA ALA A 141 10.97 -2.94 12.47
C ALA A 141 9.53 -3.43 12.69
N VAL A 142 8.57 -2.82 11.98
CA VAL A 142 7.15 -3.18 12.03
C VAL A 142 6.92 -4.63 11.58
N ALA A 143 7.51 -5.04 10.46
CA ALA A 143 7.41 -6.42 9.96
C ALA A 143 7.98 -7.46 10.96
N SER A 144 8.89 -7.06 11.83
CA SER A 144 9.43 -7.91 12.90
C SER A 144 8.70 -7.76 14.25
N GLY A 145 7.53 -7.13 14.25
CA GLY A 145 6.63 -7.01 15.40
C GLY A 145 6.81 -5.77 16.29
N LYS A 146 7.71 -4.85 15.94
CA LYS A 146 7.93 -3.61 16.72
C LYS A 146 6.89 -2.58 16.29
N ASN A 147 5.85 -2.43 17.10
CA ASN A 147 4.66 -1.66 16.73
C ASN A 147 4.47 -0.37 17.52
N ILE A 148 5.39 0.00 18.41
CA ILE A 148 5.37 1.30 19.12
C ILE A 148 6.62 2.11 18.78
N SER A 149 6.49 3.44 18.80
CA SER A 149 7.55 4.36 18.35
C SER A 149 8.88 4.22 19.12
N THR A 150 8.83 3.85 20.40
CA THR A 150 10.01 3.55 21.21
C THR A 150 10.75 2.32 20.73
N GLU A 151 10.05 1.21 20.47
CA GLU A 151 10.68 -0.02 19.97
C GLU A 151 11.26 0.16 18.57
N ILE A 152 10.55 0.91 17.72
CA ILE A 152 11.02 1.25 16.38
C ILE A 152 12.29 2.11 16.45
N SER A 153 12.30 3.13 17.31
CA SER A 153 13.49 3.97 17.55
C SER A 153 14.69 3.13 18.01
N SER A 154 14.52 2.29 19.04
CA SER A 154 15.58 1.42 19.55
C SER A 154 16.10 0.45 18.49
N TYR A 155 15.19 -0.10 17.66
CA TYR A 155 15.57 -0.96 16.54
C TYR A 155 16.45 -0.21 15.54
N LEU A 156 16.05 0.98 15.08
CA LEU A 156 16.83 1.79 14.14
C LEU A 156 18.18 2.22 14.71
N PHE A 157 18.22 2.61 15.98
CA PHE A 157 19.45 2.99 16.67
C PHE A 157 20.43 1.81 16.73
N SER A 158 19.95 0.61 17.06
CA SER A 158 20.76 -0.61 17.07
C SER A 158 21.35 -0.96 15.69
N LYS A 159 20.68 -0.53 14.61
CA LYS A 159 21.12 -0.67 13.23
C LYS A 159 21.96 0.52 12.73
N LYS A 160 22.25 1.50 13.60
CA LYS A 160 22.98 2.75 13.28
C LYS A 160 22.32 3.58 12.17
N LEU A 161 20.99 3.44 12.00
CA LEU A 161 20.22 4.22 11.01
C LEU A 161 19.81 5.60 11.54
N ILE A 162 19.82 5.78 12.87
CA ILE A 162 19.60 7.06 13.55
C ILE A 162 20.69 7.28 14.58
N SER A 163 21.01 8.54 14.87
CA SER A 163 22.13 8.92 15.75
C SER A 163 21.79 8.85 17.24
N LYS A 164 20.50 8.84 17.61
CA LYS A 164 20.01 8.78 18.98
C LYS A 164 18.80 7.89 19.05
N ASP A 165 18.71 7.09 20.12
CA ASP A 165 17.49 6.37 20.45
C ASP A 165 16.46 7.34 21.07
N ASN A 166 15.69 8.01 20.21
CA ASN A 166 14.64 8.91 20.63
C ASN A 166 13.45 8.86 19.64
N PRO A 167 12.23 8.52 20.13
CA PRO A 167 11.02 8.43 19.31
C PRO A 167 10.69 9.68 18.48
N GLY A 168 11.10 10.87 18.94
CA GLY A 168 10.90 12.12 18.22
C GLY A 168 11.57 12.15 16.84
N TYR A 169 12.68 11.44 16.66
CA TYR A 169 13.39 11.36 15.37
C TYR A 169 12.64 10.50 14.34
N VAL A 170 11.81 9.56 14.80
CA VAL A 170 11.07 8.65 13.90
C VAL A 170 9.64 9.14 13.60
N GLN A 171 9.10 10.06 14.41
CA GLN A 171 7.70 10.47 14.32
C GLN A 171 7.33 11.00 12.93
N ARG A 172 8.15 11.88 12.35
CA ARG A 172 7.93 12.41 10.99
C ARG A 172 7.90 11.29 9.94
N TYR A 173 8.76 10.28 10.07
CA TYR A 173 8.79 9.16 9.12
C TYR A 173 7.56 8.27 9.27
N LEU A 174 7.13 8.01 10.51
CA LEU A 174 5.90 7.25 10.80
C LEU A 174 4.66 7.96 10.25
N ASP A 175 4.52 9.26 10.48
CA ASP A 175 3.38 10.02 9.97
C ASP A 175 3.36 10.06 8.43
N ASN A 176 4.54 10.10 7.78
CA ASN A 176 4.62 9.99 6.33
C ASN A 176 4.19 8.59 5.85
N LEU A 177 4.70 7.51 6.45
CA LEU A 177 4.32 6.13 6.09
C LEU A 177 2.81 5.88 6.29
N VAL A 178 2.21 6.51 7.29
CA VAL A 178 0.75 6.46 7.51
C VAL A 178 0.01 7.25 6.44
N LYS A 179 0.48 8.46 6.12
CA LYS A 179 -0.14 9.31 5.10
C LYS A 179 -0.17 8.62 3.73
N ILE A 180 0.93 7.99 3.32
CA ILE A 180 1.04 7.32 2.02
C ILE A 180 0.36 5.94 1.99
N GLY A 181 -0.12 5.45 3.13
CA GLY A 181 -0.87 4.19 3.20
C GLY A 181 -0.02 2.92 3.28
N ILE A 182 1.26 3.02 3.68
CA ILE A 182 2.07 1.83 3.98
C ILE A 182 1.79 1.33 5.40
N LEU A 183 1.58 2.24 6.34
CA LEU A 183 1.27 1.91 7.74
C LEU A 183 -0.11 2.41 8.15
N GLU A 184 -0.74 1.72 9.08
CA GLU A 184 -1.88 2.20 9.85
C GLU A 184 -1.42 2.64 11.25
N LYS A 185 -2.03 3.70 11.77
CA LYS A 185 -1.82 4.21 13.14
C LYS A 185 -3.09 3.99 13.96
N LEU A 186 -3.02 3.09 14.93
CA LEU A 186 -4.13 2.79 15.84
C LEU A 186 -3.90 3.44 17.21
N GLU A 187 -4.87 4.21 17.67
CA GLU A 187 -4.87 4.74 19.03
C GLU A 187 -5.26 3.64 20.03
N ILE A 188 -4.52 3.52 21.12
CA ILE A 188 -4.86 2.58 22.17
C ILE A 188 -5.89 3.23 23.10
N TRP A 189 -7.08 2.64 23.18
CA TRP A 189 -8.14 3.14 24.06
C TRP A 189 -7.65 3.40 25.49
N ASN A 190 -8.01 4.57 26.04
CA ASN A 190 -7.61 5.05 27.37
C ASN A 190 -6.09 5.09 27.64
N LYS A 191 -5.26 5.10 26.60
CA LYS A 191 -3.82 5.34 26.70
C LYS A 191 -3.44 6.37 25.65
N ASN A 192 -2.72 7.43 26.02
CA ASN A 192 -2.14 8.39 25.08
C ASN A 192 -0.97 7.74 24.30
N LYS A 193 -1.23 6.65 23.59
CA LYS A 193 -0.26 5.80 22.91
C LYS A 193 -0.84 5.31 21.59
N PHE A 194 0.04 5.16 20.61
CA PHE A 194 -0.30 4.67 19.27
C PHE A 194 0.45 3.38 18.99
N ARG A 195 -0.16 2.52 18.17
CA ARG A 195 0.49 1.37 17.54
C ARG A 195 0.50 1.52 16.03
N TYR A 196 1.54 0.99 15.41
CA TYR A 196 1.77 1.06 13.97
C TYR A 196 1.79 -0.35 13.37
N PHE A 197 0.99 -0.56 12.33
CA PHE A 197 0.87 -1.85 11.64
C PHE A 197 0.95 -1.67 10.13
N HIS A 198 1.31 -2.72 9.39
CA HIS A 198 1.18 -2.70 7.93
C HIS A 198 -0.31 -2.76 7.54
N ILE A 199 -0.70 -1.97 6.54
CA ILE A 199 -2.07 -2.02 6.00
C ILE A 199 -2.23 -3.34 5.24
N SER A 200 -3.04 -4.27 5.76
CA SER A 200 -3.22 -5.64 5.21
C SER A 200 -4.70 -6.01 5.10
#